data_AF-A0A6J5CPF2-F1
#
_entry.id   AF-A0A6J5CPF2-F1
#
_cell.length_a   1.000
_cell.length_b   1.000
_cell.length_c   1.000
_cell.angle_alpha   90.00
_cell.angle_beta   90.00
_cell.angle_gamma   90.00
#
_symmetry.space_group_name_H-M   'P 1'
#
loop_
_entity.id
_entity.type
_entity.pdbx_description
1 polymer ?
#
loop_
_entity_poly.entity_id
_entity_poly.type
_entity_poly.pdbx_seq_one_letter_code
_entity_poly.pdbx_strand_id
1 'polypeptide(L)'
;MRQACIFVSSTDVDEAWSKVSGAIENNQLTCAKVSTALRSMGRNGHVICVYTRDWTDRQDLMRTREVLQSLGFAKELGYKRDIDTRNRIYGFGEWYLRA
;
A
#
# COMPACT_ATOMS: atom_id res chain seq x y z
N MET A 1 10.83 -8.36 -2.05
CA MET A 1 10.04 -7.15 -2.35
C MET A 1 8.98 -7.02 -1.25
N ARG A 2 8.83 -5.81 -0.71
CA ARG A 2 7.91 -5.48 0.38
C ARG A 2 6.95 -4.44 -0.19
N GLN A 3 5.66 -4.65 0.05
CA GLN A 3 4.62 -3.73 -0.38
C GLN A 3 3.95 -3.11 0.83
N ALA A 4 3.77 -1.79 0.79
CA ALA A 4 2.90 -1.07 1.71
C ALA A 4 1.48 -1.09 1.11
N CYS A 5 0.53 -1.67 1.85
CA CYS A 5 -0.87 -1.74 1.45
C CYS A 5 -1.67 -0.71 2.24
N ILE A 6 -2.38 0.15 1.52
CA ILE A 6 -3.32 1.13 2.05
C ILE A 6 -4.72 0.61 1.74
N PHE A 7 -5.56 0.51 2.76
CA PHE A 7 -6.97 0.19 2.61
C PHE A 7 -7.77 1.48 2.55
N VAL A 8 -8.63 1.60 1.54
CA VAL A 8 -9.46 2.77 1.33
C VAL A 8 -10.89 2.35 1.01
N SER A 9 -11.85 3.18 1.39
CA SER A 9 -13.24 2.97 1.03
C SER A 9 -13.43 3.13 -0.49
N SER A 10 -14.52 2.62 -1.04
CA SER A 10 -14.83 2.81 -2.46
C SER A 10 -15.22 4.26 -2.82
N THR A 11 -15.61 5.08 -1.85
CA THR A 11 -15.91 6.50 -2.10
C THR A 11 -14.64 7.35 -2.18
N ASP A 12 -13.60 6.96 -1.46
CA ASP A 12 -12.39 7.77 -1.29
C ASP A 12 -11.22 7.27 -2.15
N VAL A 13 -11.41 6.16 -2.88
CA VAL A 13 -10.34 5.51 -3.65
C VAL A 13 -9.74 6.42 -4.73
N ASP A 14 -10.57 7.20 -5.43
CA ASP A 14 -10.11 8.07 -6.51
C ASP A 14 -9.28 9.25 -5.97
N GLU A 15 -9.72 9.85 -4.85
CA GLU A 15 -8.96 10.90 -4.17
C GLU A 15 -7.64 10.34 -3.61
N ALA A 16 -7.70 9.18 -2.97
CA ALA A 16 -6.52 8.51 -2.44
C ALA A 16 -5.52 8.14 -3.54
N TRP A 17 -6.02 7.65 -4.68
CA TRP A 17 -5.19 7.33 -5.85
C TRP A 17 -4.55 8.59 -6.42
N SER A 18 -5.29 9.69 -6.56
CA SER A 18 -4.76 10.97 -7.03
C SER A 18 -3.58 11.48 -6.19
N LYS A 19 -3.68 11.36 -4.85
CA LYS A 19 -2.57 11.70 -3.94
C LYS A 19 -1.33 10.83 -4.18
N VAL A 20 -1.53 9.52 -4.32
CA VAL A 20 -0.43 8.57 -4.54
C VAL A 20 0.19 8.75 -5.92
N SER A 21 -0.60 8.94 -6.97
CA SER A 21 -0.09 9.18 -8.32
C SER A 21 0.68 10.48 -8.41
N GLY A 22 0.18 11.57 -7.80
CA GLY A 22 0.92 12.83 -7.73
C GLY A 22 2.26 12.69 -6.99
N ALA A 23 2.32 11.89 -5.93
CA ALA A 23 3.59 11.60 -5.24
C ALA A 23 4.56 10.76 -6.09
N ILE A 24 4.06 9.89 -6.99
CA ILE A 24 4.89 9.17 -7.97
C ILE A 24 5.42 10.15 -9.02
N GLU A 25 4.58 11.01 -9.56
CA GLU A 25 4.96 12.02 -10.56
C GLU A 25 6.02 13.01 -10.01
N ASN A 26 5.95 13.31 -8.70
CA ASN A 26 6.94 14.12 -8.00
C ASN A 26 8.20 13.36 -7.56
N ASN A 27 8.41 12.12 -8.01
CA ASN A 27 9.52 11.24 -7.62
C ASN A 27 9.65 11.02 -6.09
N GLN A 28 8.54 11.15 -5.34
CA GLN A 28 8.51 10.87 -3.91
C GLN A 28 8.25 9.39 -3.63
N LEU A 29 7.52 8.72 -4.54
CA LEU A 29 7.25 7.28 -4.54
C LEU A 29 7.72 6.65 -5.85
N THR A 30 8.05 5.36 -5.84
CA THR A 30 8.57 4.68 -7.05
C THR A 30 7.44 4.16 -7.95
N CYS A 31 6.55 3.34 -7.42
CA CYS A 31 5.40 2.84 -8.17
C CYS A 31 4.30 2.34 -7.23
N ALA A 32 3.06 2.35 -7.72
CA ALA A 32 1.91 1.83 -7.01
C ALA A 32 0.90 1.20 -7.97
N LYS A 33 0.01 0.36 -7.43
CA LYS A 33 -1.16 -0.16 -8.14
C LYS A 33 -2.38 -0.09 -7.24
N VAL A 34 -3.55 0.13 -7.83
CA VAL A 34 -4.84 0.14 -7.14
C VAL A 34 -5.69 -1.04 -7.60
N SER A 35 -6.44 -1.67 -6.69
CA SER A 35 -7.39 -2.71 -7.05
C SER A 35 -8.57 -2.15 -7.83
N THR A 36 -8.97 -2.85 -8.89
CA THR A 36 -10.14 -2.49 -9.70
C THR A 36 -11.44 -2.70 -8.92
N ALA A 37 -12.54 -2.11 -9.40
CA ALA A 37 -13.88 -2.25 -8.81
C ALA A 37 -14.44 -3.69 -8.83
N LEU A 38 -13.75 -4.62 -9.51
CA LEU A 38 -14.14 -6.03 -9.49
C LEU A 38 -13.88 -6.58 -8.08
N ARG A 39 -14.97 -6.75 -7.30
CA ARG A 39 -14.95 -7.14 -5.89
C ARG A 39 -14.10 -8.40 -5.68
N SER A 40 -12.87 -8.23 -5.21
CA SER A 40 -12.07 -9.36 -4.75
C SER A 40 -12.63 -9.85 -3.41
N MET A 41 -13.31 -11.00 -3.43
CA MET A 41 -13.68 -11.74 -2.22
C MET A 41 -14.54 -10.99 -1.19
N GLY A 42 -15.58 -10.27 -1.63
CA GLY A 42 -16.65 -9.80 -0.75
C GLY A 42 -16.29 -8.70 0.26
N ARG A 43 -15.08 -8.10 0.16
CA ARG A 43 -14.72 -6.92 0.96
C ARG A 43 -15.24 -5.65 0.27
N ASN A 44 -15.84 -4.75 1.05
CA ASN A 44 -16.21 -3.41 0.60
C ASN A 44 -14.98 -2.51 0.78
N GLY A 45 -14.37 -2.08 -0.32
CA GLY A 45 -13.18 -1.21 -0.31
C GLY A 45 -12.17 -1.59 -1.38
N HIS A 46 -11.16 -0.74 -1.54
CA HIS A 46 -10.04 -0.91 -2.45
C HIS A 46 -8.74 -0.99 -1.67
N VAL A 47 -7.74 -1.59 -2.29
CA VAL A 47 -6.37 -1.60 -1.79
C VAL A 47 -5.46 -0.90 -2.78
N ILE A 48 -4.66 0.03 -2.27
CA ILE A 48 -3.55 0.64 -3.00
C ILE A 48 -2.26 0.00 -2.47
N CYS A 49 -1.49 -0.63 -3.35
CA CYS A 49 -0.21 -1.23 -3.02
C CYS A 49 0.91 -0.35 -3.57
N VAL A 50 1.76 0.17 -2.68
CA VAL A 50 2.95 0.95 -3.02
C VAL A 50 4.18 0.04 -2.90
N TYR A 51 5.01 0.07 -3.92
CA TYR A 51 6.19 -0.78 -4.04
C TYR A 51 7.47 0.03 -3.87
N THR A 52 8.41 -0.58 -3.16
CA THR A 52 9.80 -0.11 -3.02
C THR A 52 10.69 -0.99 -3.89
N ARG A 53 11.76 -0.41 -4.44
CA ARG A 53 12.65 -1.12 -5.37
C ARG A 53 13.47 -2.19 -4.65
N ASP A 54 13.90 -1.92 -3.43
CA ASP A 54 14.64 -2.85 -2.58
C ASP A 54 13.95 -2.98 -1.22
N TRP A 55 13.66 -4.23 -0.83
CA TRP A 55 13.00 -4.53 0.44
C TRP A 55 13.96 -4.59 1.63
N THR A 56 15.26 -4.68 1.37
CA THR A 56 16.32 -4.62 2.37
C THR A 56 16.67 -3.18 2.73
N ASP A 57 16.34 -2.23 1.85
CA ASP A 57 16.50 -0.80 2.08
C ASP A 57 15.45 -0.29 3.07
N ARG A 58 15.85 -0.25 4.34
CA ARG A 58 15.01 0.28 5.41
C ARG A 58 14.80 1.79 5.29
N GLN A 59 15.73 2.52 4.67
CA GLN A 59 15.59 3.97 4.50
C GLN A 59 14.50 4.29 3.47
N ASP A 60 14.48 3.57 2.34
CA ASP A 60 13.42 3.73 1.33
C ASP A 60 12.03 3.36 1.88
N LEU A 61 11.96 2.32 2.72
CA LEU A 61 10.73 1.94 3.42
C LEU A 61 10.24 3.01 4.40
N MET A 62 11.16 3.62 5.16
CA MET A 62 10.83 4.69 6.10
C MET A 62 10.43 5.97 5.39
N ARG A 63 11.15 6.36 4.33
CA ARG A 63 10.79 7.49 3.46
C ARG A 63 9.42 7.30 2.84
N THR A 64 9.14 6.12 2.28
CA THR A 64 7.82 5.78 1.72
C THR A 64 6.74 5.93 2.78
N ARG A 65 7.00 5.45 4.00
CA ARG A 65 6.06 5.61 5.13
C ARG A 65 5.79 7.07 5.45
N GLU A 66 6.83 7.89 5.55
CA GLU A 66 6.71 9.32 5.86
C GLU A 66 5.91 10.07 4.79
N VAL A 67 6.18 9.79 3.51
CA VAL A 67 5.41 10.34 2.40
C VAL A 67 3.95 9.94 2.51
N LEU A 68 3.65 8.65 2.73
CA LEU A 68 2.27 8.19 2.89
C LEU A 68 1.58 8.81 4.12
N GLN A 69 2.31 9.04 5.21
CA GLN A 69 1.78 9.75 6.38
C GLN A 69 1.49 11.22 6.09
N SER A 70 2.38 11.92 5.37
CA SER A 70 2.15 13.31 4.96
C SER A 70 0.95 13.47 4.01
N LEU A 71 0.61 12.42 3.26
CA LEU A 71 -0.58 12.36 2.40
C LEU A 71 -1.86 11.98 3.17
N GLY A 72 -1.75 11.64 4.45
CA GLY A 72 -2.87 11.32 5.34
C GLY A 72 -3.15 9.83 5.58
N PHE A 73 -2.33 8.91 5.06
CA PHE A 73 -2.58 7.46 5.13
C PHE A 73 -2.07 6.77 6.41
N ALA A 74 -1.99 7.49 7.53
CA ALA A 74 -1.22 7.05 8.70
C ALA A 74 -1.82 5.89 9.53
N LYS A 75 -3.13 5.60 9.41
CA LYS A 75 -3.87 4.72 10.34
C LYS A 75 -4.07 3.26 9.91
N GLU A 76 -3.82 2.91 8.65
CA GLU A 76 -4.08 1.55 8.14
C GLU A 76 -3.01 1.07 7.15
N LEU A 77 -1.73 1.27 7.47
CA LEU A 77 -0.62 0.77 6.67
C LEU A 77 -0.31 -0.68 7.05
N GLY A 78 -0.68 -1.61 6.17
CA GLY A 78 -0.27 -3.01 6.28
C GLY A 78 0.99 -3.27 5.46
N TYR A 79 2.07 -3.73 6.09
CA TYR A 79 3.25 -4.21 5.37
C TYR A 79 3.18 -5.71 5.13
N LYS A 80 3.13 -6.11 3.85
CA LYS A 80 3.15 -7.52 3.43
C LYS A 80 4.39 -7.82 2.61
N ARG A 81 5.03 -8.97 2.84
CA ARG A 81 6.15 -9.43 2.01
C ARG A 81 5.60 -10.14 0.78
N ASP A 82 6.26 -9.95 -0.35
CA ASP A 82 5.89 -10.65 -1.59
C ASP A 82 5.95 -12.18 -1.45
N ILE A 83 6.84 -12.69 -0.59
CA ILE A 83 6.91 -14.14 -0.32
C ILE A 83 5.64 -14.65 0.37
N ASP A 84 5.02 -13.84 1.24
CA ASP A 84 3.76 -14.21 1.89
C ASP A 84 2.62 -14.21 0.85
N THR A 85 2.62 -13.25 -0.07
CA THR A 85 1.70 -13.23 -1.23
C THR A 85 1.90 -14.45 -2.14
N ARG A 86 3.16 -14.80 -2.45
CA ARG A 86 3.51 -15.96 -3.30
C ARG A 86 3.14 -17.29 -2.64
N ASN A 87 3.29 -17.38 -1.32
CA ASN A 87 2.92 -18.55 -0.52
C ASN A 87 1.43 -18.61 -0.20
N ARG A 88 0.62 -17.70 -0.78
CA ARG A 88 -0.83 -17.59 -0.56
C ARG A 88 -1.23 -17.44 0.91
N ILE A 89 -0.36 -16.81 1.71
CA ILE A 89 -0.66 -16.48 3.10
C ILE A 89 -1.56 -15.24 3.08
N TYR A 90 -2.84 -15.44 3.42
CA TYR A 90 -3.85 -14.40 3.52
C TYR A 90 -4.66 -14.61 4.81
N GLY A 91 -5.02 -13.55 5.53
CA GLY A 91 -5.88 -13.64 6.72
C GLY A 91 -5.26 -13.11 8.03
N PHE A 92 -5.71 -13.66 9.16
CA PHE A 92 -5.29 -13.19 10.49
C PHE A 92 -3.81 -13.53 10.74
N GLY A 93 -2.96 -12.51 10.96
CA GLY A 93 -1.50 -12.67 11.09
C GLY A 93 -0.68 -12.45 9.81
N GLU A 94 -1.33 -12.08 8.70
CA GLU A 94 -0.70 -11.81 7.39
C GLU A 94 0.22 -10.57 7.37
N TRP A 95 0.03 -9.65 8.31
CA TRP A 95 0.67 -8.34 8.30
C TRP A 95 1.82 -8.30 9.31
N TYR A 96 3.02 -8.00 8.82
CA TYR A 96 4.22 -7.95 9.66
C TYR A 96 4.20 -6.75 10.63
N LEU A 97 3.46 -5.69 10.28
CA LEU A 97 3.23 -4.49 11.09
C LEU A 97 1.79 -4.01 10.85
N ARG A 98 1.04 -3.80 11.94
CA ARG A 98 -0.17 -2.98 12.00
C ARG A 98 0.18 -1.81 12.93
N ALA A 99 0.07 -0.58 12.43
CA ALA A 99 0.22 0.64 13.22
C ALA A 99 -1.15 1.28 13.41
#